data_AF-A0A316NWE6-F1
#
_entry.id   AF-A0A316NWE6-F1
#
_cell.length_a   1.000
_cell.length_b   1.000
_cell.length_c   1.000
_cell.angle_alpha   90.00
_cell.angle_beta   90.00
_cell.angle_gamma   90.00
#
_symmetry.space_group_name_H-M   'P 1'
#
loop_
_entity.id
_entity.type
_entity.pdbx_description
1 polymer ?
#
loop_
_entity_poly.entity_id
_entity_poly.type
_entity_poly.pdbx_seq_one_letter_code
_entity_poly.pdbx_strand_id
1 'polypeptide(L)'
;MKVKVINRSRHELPQYETPQSAGLDIRANVDSPVVLKPLERKLVPTGLYVELPVGYEAQIRPRSGLALKHGISLLNTPGTIDADYRGEIGVIMVNLSNEEFTVNDGDRIAQMVVARHEQVEWQPVETLADSERGEGGFGHTGKK
;
A
#
# COMPACT_ATOMS: atom_id res chain seq x y z
N MET A 1 3.09 12.26 15.66
CA MET A 1 1.74 12.41 15.04
C MET A 1 0.83 11.36 15.66
N LYS A 2 -0.46 11.65 15.86
CA LYS A 2 -1.46 10.68 16.29
C LYS A 2 -2.51 10.52 15.18
N VAL A 3 -2.85 9.28 14.84
CA VAL A 3 -3.90 8.94 13.85
C VAL A 3 -5.04 8.30 14.63
N LYS A 4 -6.28 8.72 14.36
CA LYS A 4 -7.45 8.08 14.95
C LYS A 4 -7.72 6.79 14.18
N VAL A 5 -8.03 5.71 14.90
CA VAL A 5 -8.25 4.39 14.32
C VAL A 5 -9.40 3.69 15.04
N ILE A 6 -10.25 3.01 14.27
CA ILE A 6 -11.17 2.00 14.76
C ILE A 6 -10.63 0.65 14.30
N ASN A 7 -10.43 -0.26 15.25
CA ASN A 7 -10.06 -1.64 14.97
C ASN A 7 -11.26 -2.55 15.24
N ARG A 8 -11.84 -3.10 14.18
CA ARG A 8 -12.89 -4.14 14.22
C ARG A 8 -12.35 -5.52 13.90
N SER A 9 -11.04 -5.64 13.71
CA SER A 9 -10.41 -6.93 13.46
C SER A 9 -10.30 -7.75 14.75
N ARG A 10 -9.99 -9.04 14.58
CA ARG A 10 -9.69 -9.95 15.68
C ARG A 10 -8.24 -9.82 16.18
N HIS A 11 -7.46 -8.92 15.59
CA HIS A 11 -6.02 -8.78 15.78
C HIS A 11 -5.67 -7.47 16.47
N GLU A 12 -4.51 -7.40 17.11
CA GLU A 12 -4.00 -6.16 17.68
C GLU A 12 -3.77 -5.09 16.60
N LEU A 13 -3.76 -3.82 17.03
CA LEU A 13 -3.41 -2.71 16.14
C LEU A 13 -2.01 -2.92 15.53
N PRO A 14 -1.79 -2.55 14.26
CA PRO A 14 -0.46 -2.56 13.65
C PRO A 14 0.56 -1.76 14.48
N GLN A 15 1.77 -2.29 14.58
CA GLN A 15 2.88 -1.66 15.30
C GLN A 15 4.12 -1.59 14.43
N TYR A 16 5.03 -0.68 14.77
CA TYR A 16 6.35 -0.62 14.16
C TYR A 16 7.19 -1.74 14.75
N GLU A 17 7.58 -2.70 13.93
CA GLU A 17 8.35 -3.88 14.36
C GLU A 17 9.75 -3.50 14.91
N THR A 18 10.30 -2.38 14.45
CA THR A 18 11.56 -1.82 14.96
C THR A 18 11.48 -0.30 15.11
N PRO A 19 12.35 0.32 15.92
CA PRO A 19 12.37 1.79 16.08
C PRO A 19 12.63 2.58 14.78
N GLN A 20 13.19 1.93 13.76
CA GLN A 20 13.53 2.56 12.47
C GLN A 20 12.64 2.07 11.32
N SER A 21 11.60 1.28 11.61
CA SER A 21 10.67 0.80 10.59
C SER A 21 9.87 1.97 10.02
N ALA A 22 9.83 2.08 8.68
CA ALA A 22 9.03 3.10 8.00
C ALA A 22 7.53 2.77 7.99
N GLY A 23 7.19 1.48 7.98
CA GLY A 23 5.81 1.00 7.86
C GLY A 23 5.37 0.09 9.00
N LEU A 24 4.05 -0.05 9.13
CA LEU A 24 3.35 -0.90 10.10
C LEU A 24 2.82 -2.14 9.36
N ASP A 25 3.12 -3.34 9.83
CA ASP A 25 2.61 -4.57 9.20
C ASP A 25 1.08 -4.67 9.41
N ILE A 26 0.32 -4.84 8.32
CA ILE A 26 -1.14 -5.01 8.34
C ILE A 26 -1.49 -6.48 8.21
N ARG A 27 -2.45 -6.92 9.02
CA ARG A 27 -2.95 -8.31 9.04
C ARG A 27 -4.25 -8.47 8.26
N ALA A 28 -4.43 -9.63 7.65
CA ALA A 28 -5.71 -10.06 7.10
C ALA A 28 -6.70 -10.31 8.24
N ASN A 29 -7.95 -9.87 8.06
CA ASN A 29 -9.06 -10.13 8.97
C ASN A 29 -10.17 -10.86 8.23
N VAL A 30 -10.03 -12.17 8.05
CA VAL A 30 -10.90 -12.98 7.19
C VAL A 30 -11.57 -14.10 7.99
N ASP A 31 -12.81 -14.44 7.66
CA ASP A 31 -13.55 -15.51 8.36
C ASP A 31 -13.09 -16.92 7.93
N SER A 32 -12.54 -17.04 6.72
CA SER A 32 -12.05 -18.29 6.14
C SER A 32 -10.83 -18.02 5.24
N PRO A 33 -9.94 -19.01 5.03
CA PRO A 33 -8.78 -18.85 4.14
C PRO A 33 -9.16 -18.36 2.75
N VAL A 34 -8.37 -17.42 2.22
CA VAL A 34 -8.55 -16.83 0.88
C VAL A 34 -7.43 -17.33 -0.02
N VAL A 35 -7.78 -18.19 -0.98
CA VAL A 35 -6.82 -18.69 -1.99
C VAL A 35 -6.73 -17.72 -3.15
N LEU A 36 -5.51 -17.36 -3.55
CA LEU A 36 -5.18 -16.61 -4.76
C LEU A 36 -4.51 -17.55 -5.76
N LYS A 37 -5.19 -17.86 -6.85
CA LYS A 37 -4.62 -18.59 -7.98
C LYS A 37 -3.62 -17.72 -8.75
N PRO A 38 -2.74 -18.31 -9.58
CA PRO A 38 -1.90 -17.55 -10.51
C PRO A 38 -2.71 -16.51 -11.29
N LEU A 39 -2.22 -15.27 -11.30
CA LEU A 39 -2.82 -14.08 -11.92
C LEU A 39 -4.20 -13.66 -11.36
N GLU A 40 -4.65 -14.27 -10.27
CA GLU A 40 -5.87 -13.86 -9.57
C GLU A 40 -5.61 -12.65 -8.66
N ARG A 41 -6.66 -11.85 -8.45
CA ARG A 41 -6.67 -10.74 -7.51
C ARG A 41 -7.87 -10.83 -6.58
N LYS A 42 -7.68 -10.51 -5.30
CA LYS A 42 -8.75 -10.46 -4.30
C LYS A 42 -8.57 -9.27 -3.38
N LEU A 43 -9.70 -8.68 -2.98
CA LEU A 43 -9.73 -7.70 -1.90
C LEU A 43 -9.72 -8.45 -0.57
N VAL A 44 -8.70 -8.24 0.24
CA VAL A 44 -8.58 -8.83 1.58
C VAL A 44 -8.89 -7.77 2.63
N PRO A 45 -9.94 -7.94 3.46
CA PRO A 45 -10.28 -7.03 4.55
C PRO A 45 -9.23 -7.05 5.66
N THR A 46 -9.14 -5.93 6.40
CA THR A 46 -8.16 -5.75 7.48
C THR A 46 -8.83 -5.46 8.83
N GLY A 47 -10.12 -5.09 8.82
CA GLY A 47 -10.85 -4.60 9.98
C GLY A 47 -10.39 -3.22 10.49
N LEU A 48 -9.50 -2.53 9.77
CA LEU A 48 -8.97 -1.22 10.17
C LEU A 48 -9.69 -0.09 9.44
N TYR A 49 -10.04 0.94 10.20
CA TYR A 49 -10.65 2.17 9.71
C TYR A 49 -9.88 3.34 10.31
N VAL A 50 -9.47 4.31 9.50
CA VAL A 50 -8.59 5.39 9.96
C VAL A 50 -9.18 6.75 9.66
N GLU A 51 -8.74 7.73 10.44
CA GLU A 51 -8.91 9.15 10.15
C GLU A 51 -7.51 9.78 10.20
N LEU A 52 -7.00 10.10 9.01
CA LEU A 52 -5.69 10.75 8.86
C LEU A 52 -5.87 12.27 8.97
N PRO A 53 -4.86 12.99 9.45
CA PRO A 53 -4.84 14.45 9.38
C PRO A 53 -4.82 14.92 7.91
N VAL A 54 -5.43 16.09 7.64
CA VAL A 54 -5.33 16.75 6.33
C VAL A 54 -3.85 16.97 5.96
N GLY A 55 -3.50 16.73 4.69
CA GLY A 55 -2.12 16.78 4.18
C GLY A 55 -1.33 15.49 4.39
N TYR A 56 -1.99 14.40 4.81
CA TYR A 56 -1.41 13.08 4.93
C TYR A 56 -2.24 12.04 4.20
N GLU A 57 -1.56 11.07 3.60
CA GLU A 57 -2.14 9.84 3.07
C GLU A 57 -1.51 8.65 3.79
N ALA A 58 -2.20 7.50 3.78
CA ALA A 58 -1.57 6.23 4.12
C ALA A 58 -1.35 5.41 2.85
N GLN A 59 -0.11 4.94 2.68
CA GLN A 59 0.32 4.16 1.54
C GLN A 59 0.41 2.69 1.93
N ILE A 60 -0.41 1.86 1.30
CA ILE A 60 -0.41 0.41 1.48
C ILE A 60 0.54 -0.21 0.46
N ARG A 61 1.60 -0.86 0.95
CA ARG A 61 2.71 -1.39 0.15
C ARG A 61 2.87 -2.91 0.33
N PRO A 62 3.36 -3.63 -0.69
CA PRO A 62 3.74 -5.04 -0.57
C PRO A 62 4.83 -5.25 0.49
N ARG A 63 4.84 -6.43 1.10
CA ARG A 63 5.94 -6.88 1.96
C ARG A 63 6.98 -7.62 1.10
N SER A 64 8.25 -7.25 1.22
CA SER A 64 9.33 -7.80 0.38
C SER A 64 9.45 -9.33 0.46
N GLY A 65 9.21 -9.91 1.64
CA GLY A 65 9.21 -11.36 1.82
C GLY A 65 8.13 -12.07 1.02
N LEU A 66 6.91 -11.52 0.98
CA LEU A 66 5.80 -12.08 0.19
C LEU A 66 6.05 -11.91 -1.31
N ALA A 67 6.57 -10.75 -1.72
CA ALA A 67 6.90 -10.48 -3.11
C ALA A 67 7.98 -11.43 -3.65
N LEU A 68 9.10 -11.57 -2.93
CA LEU A 68 10.23 -12.38 -3.40
C LEU A 68 9.96 -13.89 -3.33
N LYS A 69 9.35 -14.37 -2.24
CA LYS A 69 9.21 -15.81 -1.98
C LYS A 69 7.95 -16.43 -2.59
N HIS A 70 6.90 -15.63 -2.79
CA HIS A 70 5.59 -16.12 -3.20
C HIS A 70 5.01 -15.38 -4.41
N GLY A 71 5.73 -14.41 -4.98
CA GLY A 71 5.23 -13.61 -6.10
C GLY A 71 4.00 -12.78 -5.77
N ILE A 72 3.77 -12.45 -4.49
CA ILE A 72 2.60 -11.69 -4.05
C ILE A 72 2.89 -10.19 -4.08
N SER A 73 2.03 -9.45 -4.77
CA SER A 73 2.05 -7.99 -4.80
C SER A 73 0.67 -7.43 -4.47
N LEU A 74 0.57 -6.10 -4.47
CA LEU A 74 -0.71 -5.39 -4.41
C LEU A 74 -0.94 -4.74 -5.76
N LEU A 75 -2.12 -4.95 -6.34
CA LEU A 75 -2.39 -4.53 -7.71
C LEU A 75 -2.34 -3.01 -7.89
N ASN A 76 -2.72 -2.27 -6.86
CA ASN A 76 -2.74 -0.81 -6.83
C ASN A 76 -1.54 -0.22 -6.07
N THR A 77 -0.41 -0.92 -5.93
CA THR A 77 0.72 -0.43 -5.13
C THR A 77 1.40 0.84 -5.70
N PRO A 78 1.74 1.83 -4.86
CA PRO A 78 1.27 1.99 -3.48
C PRO A 78 -0.23 2.33 -3.45
N GLY A 79 -1.00 1.61 -2.63
CA GLY A 79 -2.43 1.90 -2.48
C GLY A 79 -2.62 3.13 -1.61
N THR A 80 -3.34 4.14 -2.11
CA THR A 80 -3.59 5.40 -1.39
C THR A 80 -4.86 5.30 -0.54
N ILE A 81 -4.74 5.66 0.74
CA ILE A 81 -5.83 5.91 1.66
C ILE A 81 -5.88 7.41 1.96
N ASP A 82 -6.93 8.07 1.52
CA ASP A 82 -7.13 9.51 1.66
C ASP A 82 -7.52 9.92 3.09
N ALA A 83 -7.26 11.19 3.44
CA ALA A 83 -7.54 11.72 4.78
C ALA A 83 -9.03 11.80 5.12
N ASP A 84 -9.91 11.89 4.13
CA ASP A 84 -11.36 11.91 4.26
C ASP A 84 -12.00 10.52 4.14
N TYR A 85 -11.23 9.48 3.82
CA TYR A 85 -11.73 8.11 3.76
C TYR A 85 -12.06 7.59 5.18
N ARG A 86 -13.25 7.02 5.36
CA ARG A 86 -13.72 6.40 6.62
C ARG A 86 -14.20 4.97 6.44
N GLY A 87 -14.02 4.40 5.25
CA GLY A 87 -14.29 2.99 5.01
C GLY A 87 -13.19 2.10 5.57
N GLU A 88 -13.38 0.79 5.38
CA GLU A 88 -12.37 -0.18 5.77
C GLU A 88 -11.16 -0.09 4.84
N ILE A 89 -9.95 -0.17 5.41
CA ILE A 89 -8.74 -0.39 4.62
C ILE A 89 -8.81 -1.82 4.07
N GLY A 90 -8.94 -1.95 2.75
CA GLY A 90 -8.85 -3.22 2.05
C GLY A 90 -7.54 -3.34 1.28
N VAL A 91 -7.00 -4.55 1.19
CA VAL A 91 -5.75 -4.84 0.49
C VAL A 91 -6.06 -5.59 -0.80
N ILE A 92 -5.82 -4.98 -1.97
CA ILE A 92 -6.04 -5.60 -3.28
C ILE A 92 -4.82 -6.46 -3.62
N MET A 93 -4.79 -7.68 -3.09
CA MET A 93 -3.69 -8.62 -3.32
C MET A 93 -3.79 -9.22 -4.73
N VAL A 94 -2.64 -9.42 -5.37
CA VAL A 94 -2.50 -10.14 -6.65
C VAL A 94 -1.39 -11.18 -6.54
N ASN A 95 -1.64 -12.36 -7.09
CA ASN A 95 -0.64 -13.41 -7.19
C ASN A 95 -0.01 -13.40 -8.59
N LEU A 96 1.27 -13.05 -8.67
CA LEU A 96 2.05 -13.00 -9.90
C LEU A 96 2.96 -14.24 -10.07
N SER A 97 2.84 -15.23 -9.19
CA SER A 97 3.53 -16.50 -9.29
C SER A 97 2.73 -17.53 -10.10
N ASN A 98 3.32 -18.71 -10.28
CA ASN A 98 2.68 -19.87 -10.92
C ASN A 98 2.12 -20.87 -9.89
N GLU A 99 2.19 -20.56 -8.60
CA GLU A 99 1.69 -21.42 -7.51
C GLU A 99 0.49 -20.76 -6.83
N GLU A 100 -0.42 -21.54 -6.25
CA GLU A 100 -1.49 -20.99 -5.42
C GLU A 100 -0.92 -20.42 -4.11
N PHE A 101 -1.48 -19.30 -3.65
CA PHE A 101 -1.12 -18.71 -2.37
C PHE A 101 -2.36 -18.55 -1.49
N THR A 102 -2.28 -19.04 -0.25
CA THR A 102 -3.39 -18.98 0.70
C THR A 102 -3.12 -17.93 1.75
N VAL A 103 -4.02 -16.95 1.85
CA VAL A 103 -4.05 -15.97 2.94
C VAL A 103 -4.94 -16.49 4.06
N ASN A 104 -4.39 -16.61 5.26
CA ASN A 104 -5.12 -16.99 6.46
C ASN A 104 -5.45 -15.77 7.32
N ASP A 105 -6.39 -15.93 8.24
CA ASP A 105 -6.68 -14.91 9.25
C ASP A 105 -5.42 -14.60 10.07
N GLY A 106 -5.13 -13.31 10.27
CA GLY A 106 -3.97 -12.85 11.03
C GLY A 106 -2.65 -12.81 10.28
N ASP A 107 -2.59 -13.32 9.04
CA ASP A 107 -1.39 -13.23 8.21
C ASP A 107 -1.03 -11.77 7.93
N ARG A 108 0.25 -11.43 8.04
CA ARG A 108 0.77 -10.08 7.72
C ARG A 108 0.90 -9.95 6.20
N ILE A 109 -0.06 -9.28 5.56
CA ILE A 109 -0.24 -9.28 4.11
C ILE A 109 0.31 -8.04 3.40
N ALA A 110 0.41 -6.91 4.11
CA ALA A 110 0.86 -5.63 3.57
C ALA A 110 1.58 -4.81 4.66
N GLN A 111 2.14 -3.68 4.30
CA GLN A 111 2.65 -2.69 5.25
C GLN A 111 2.08 -1.30 4.93
N MET A 112 1.80 -0.50 5.96
CA MET A 112 1.27 0.86 5.84
C MET A 112 2.35 1.88 6.18
N VAL A 113 2.60 2.83 5.27
CA VAL A 113 3.45 4.01 5.52
C VAL A 113 2.56 5.24 5.50
N VAL A 114 2.54 6.04 6.57
CA VAL A 114 1.83 7.32 6.58
C VAL A 114 2.77 8.41 6.08
N ALA A 115 2.39 9.09 4.99
CA ALA A 115 3.22 10.05 4.29
C ALA A 115 2.53 11.40 4.20
N ARG A 116 3.31 12.49 4.23
CA ARG A 116 2.81 13.84 3.97
C ARG A 116 2.72 14.04 2.46
N HIS A 117 1.67 14.71 2.00
CA HIS A 117 1.52 15.14 0.61
C HIS A 117 1.03 16.59 0.56
N GLU A 118 1.17 17.20 -0.61
CA GLU A 118 0.64 18.53 -0.90
C GLU A 118 -0.57 18.40 -1.83
N GLN A 119 -1.49 19.37 -1.78
CA GLN A 119 -2.53 19.54 -2.80
C GLN A 119 -2.05 20.63 -3.77
N VAL A 120 -2.01 20.31 -5.06
CA VAL A 120 -1.51 21.23 -6.10
C VAL A 120 -2.64 22.04 -6.69
N GLU A 121 -2.32 23.27 -7.12
CA GLU A 121 -3.16 24.08 -7.98
C GLU A 121 -2.52 24.15 -9.37
N TRP A 122 -3.32 23.97 -10.42
CA TRP A 122 -2.83 23.99 -11.80
C TRP A 122 -2.68 25.43 -12.30
N GLN A 123 -1.52 25.73 -12.90
CA GLN A 123 -1.26 26.99 -13.61
C GLN A 123 -0.93 26.70 -15.09
N PRO A 124 -1.91 26.77 -16.01
CA PRO A 124 -1.66 26.53 -17.44
C PRO A 124 -0.71 27.59 -18.04
N VAL A 125 0.28 27.16 -18.82
CA VAL A 125 1.27 28.01 -19.50
C VAL A 125 1.56 27.48 -20.91
N GLU A 126 2.04 28.34 -21.81
CA GLU A 126 2.40 27.94 -23.18
C GLU A 126 3.79 27.29 -23.29
N THR A 127 4.71 27.63 -22.38
CA THR A 127 6.09 27.12 -22.37
C THR A 127 6.55 26.80 -20.95
N LEU A 128 7.46 25.82 -20.83
CA LEU A 128 8.18 25.49 -19.59
C LEU A 128 9.61 26.02 -19.66
N ALA A 129 10.23 26.24 -18.51
CA ALA A 129 11.66 26.56 -18.45
C ALA A 129 12.52 25.34 -18.78
N ASP A 130 13.69 25.58 -19.37
CA ASP A 130 14.67 24.52 -19.64
C ASP A 130 15.18 23.89 -18.34
N SER A 131 15.52 22.60 -18.40
CA SER A 131 16.21 21.88 -17.34
C SER A 131 17.27 20.95 -17.92
N GLU A 132 18.28 20.57 -17.13
CA GLU A 132 19.34 19.64 -17.55
C GLU A 132 18.78 18.32 -18.09
N ARG A 133 17.66 17.86 -17.53
CA ARG A 133 16.97 16.64 -17.97
C ARG A 133 16.08 16.85 -19.21
N GLY A 134 15.49 18.03 -19.36
CA GLY A 134 14.55 18.34 -20.44
C GLY A 134 13.47 17.27 -20.63
N GLU A 135 13.29 16.81 -21.87
CA GLU A 135 12.34 15.76 -22.26
C GLU A 135 12.87 14.32 -22.01
N GLY A 136 14.03 14.15 -21.36
CA GLY A 136 14.65 12.84 -21.12
C GLY A 136 13.83 11.93 -20.17
N GLY A 137 13.31 10.82 -20.70
CA GLY A 137 12.53 9.80 -19.96
C GLY A 137 12.94 8.36 -20.28
N PHE A 138 12.34 7.37 -19.60
CA PHE A 138 12.44 5.94 -19.94
C PHE A 138 13.86 5.39 -20.15
N GLY A 139 14.75 5.56 -19.16
CA GLY A 139 16.12 5.03 -19.25
C GLY A 139 17.11 5.96 -19.97
N HIS A 140 16.81 7.26 -20.07
CA HIS A 140 17.69 8.26 -20.72
C HIS A 140 19.12 8.35 -20.15
N THR A 141 19.40 7.78 -18.96
CA THR A 141 20.74 7.69 -18.37
C THR A 141 21.36 6.29 -18.40
N GLY A 142 20.68 5.29 -18.98
CA GLY A 142 21.03 3.87 -18.84
C GLY A 142 21.23 3.12 -20.15
N LYS A 143 22.50 2.97 -20.57
CA LYS A 143 22.99 1.78 -21.27
C LYS A 143 24.28 1.32 -20.59
N LYS A 144 24.18 0.34 -19.69
CA LYS A 144 25.21 -0.68 -19.42
C LYS A 144 24.50 -1.93 -18.93
#